data_AF-A0A0N0U4F0-F1
#
_entry.id   AF-A0A0N0U4F0-F1
#
_cell.length_a   1.000
_cell.length_b   1.000
_cell.length_c   1.000
_cell.angle_alpha   90.00
_cell.angle_beta   90.00
_cell.angle_gamma   90.00
#
_symmetry.space_group_name_H-M   'P 1'
#
loop_
_entity.id
_entity.type
_entity.pdbx_description
1 polymer ?
#
loop_
_entity_poly.entity_id
_entity_poly.type
_entity_poly.pdbx_seq_one_letter_code
_entity_poly.pdbx_strand_id
1 'polypeptide(L)'
;MGDEGVVANVSTYEYHMVNAENAQNTSRERRREKRQMFSDVRMISKIDWITVGVLYMVFAPIFGYLGDRYNRKVIMSSGVFLWCLTTFVGSYMKTFGWFLLFRALVGIGEASYSTIAPTIISDLFVKDVRSKMLALFYFAIPVGSGLGYITGGEVARVTGAWQWGLRITPLLGILAIILLLTAVRDPIRGEREGGVHLSNTAWSSDIKALLKNQSFMLSTGGFTCVAFVTGALGWWAPMFLQLAFALDPNGHNVDPDDVSYKFGLIGMLAGLIGVPMGSLLAQKLRVQWQQADPLICAMGLLISVPLLFFATIIANTNSVVCYILIFFGQLSLNLNWSIVADMLLYVVIPTRRSTAEAFQILIAHAFGDAGSPYLIGLLSEELKTVLSDLSMDGKVKHVTSKAEDALIEFRSLQYAMFLTMFVAVLGSLFFFLTALYIQKDKALVDLTIADGKPFLGRTRNFQRAFFARNISQFSCLAAVCRLSCKTSTTRGQPSTHFNDTSCKNKDKKVTDETEEGLKLEGETEQIPTSL
;
A
#
# COMPACT_ATOMS: atom_id res chain seq x y z
N MET A 1 -24.12 75.44 -33.63
CA MET A 1 -23.10 74.69 -32.85
C MET A 1 -23.84 73.94 -31.75
N GLY A 2 -23.80 72.61 -31.78
CA GLY A 2 -24.26 71.74 -30.70
C GLY A 2 -25.57 71.01 -30.97
N ASP A 3 -25.49 69.78 -31.51
CA ASP A 3 -26.28 68.62 -31.01
C ASP A 3 -25.89 67.25 -31.64
N GLU A 4 -24.59 66.91 -31.70
CA GLU A 4 -24.13 65.57 -32.16
C GLU A 4 -23.37 64.75 -31.09
N GLY A 5 -23.44 65.16 -29.82
CA GLY A 5 -22.59 64.58 -28.76
C GLY A 5 -23.17 63.42 -27.93
N VAL A 6 -24.46 63.07 -28.08
CA VAL A 6 -25.15 62.23 -27.07
C VAL A 6 -25.39 60.78 -27.53
N VAL A 7 -25.35 60.47 -28.82
CA VAL A 7 -25.75 59.13 -29.34
C VAL A 7 -24.62 58.09 -29.32
N ALA A 8 -23.34 58.51 -29.33
CA ALA A 8 -22.20 57.58 -29.35
C ALA A 8 -21.89 56.90 -28.00
N ASN A 9 -22.35 57.46 -26.88
CA ASN A 9 -22.05 56.92 -25.54
C ASN A 9 -22.97 55.75 -25.14
N VAL A 10 -24.21 55.72 -25.63
CA VAL A 10 -25.19 54.68 -25.24
C VAL A 10 -24.81 53.32 -25.82
N SER A 11 -24.39 53.26 -27.10
CA SER A 11 -23.93 52.03 -27.75
C SER A 11 -22.67 51.45 -27.09
N THR A 12 -21.77 52.29 -26.61
CA THR A 12 -20.52 51.87 -25.96
C THR A 12 -20.81 51.34 -24.56
N TYR A 13 -21.72 51.99 -23.83
CA TYR A 13 -22.19 51.51 -22.52
C TYR A 13 -22.94 50.18 -22.61
N GLU A 14 -23.85 50.01 -23.57
CA GLU A 14 -24.53 48.72 -23.79
C GLU A 14 -23.53 47.62 -24.17
N TYR A 15 -22.54 47.91 -25.01
CA TYR A 15 -21.49 46.95 -25.36
C TYR A 15 -20.65 46.52 -24.16
N HIS A 16 -20.32 47.46 -23.26
CA HIS A 16 -19.61 47.15 -22.02
C HIS A 16 -20.48 46.38 -21.02
N MET A 17 -21.78 46.68 -20.93
CA MET A 17 -22.73 45.97 -20.06
C MET A 17 -22.93 44.52 -20.52
N VAL A 18 -23.14 44.30 -21.82
CA VAL A 18 -23.31 42.95 -22.40
C VAL A 18 -22.04 42.11 -22.25
N ASN A 19 -20.85 42.70 -22.43
CA ASN A 19 -19.59 41.99 -22.19
C ASN A 19 -19.34 41.68 -20.70
N ALA A 20 -19.72 42.58 -19.80
CA ALA A 20 -19.64 42.34 -18.36
C ALA A 20 -20.61 41.23 -17.91
N GLU A 21 -21.82 41.19 -18.47
CA GLU A 21 -22.82 40.15 -18.20
C GLU A 21 -22.39 38.79 -18.78
N ASN A 22 -21.87 38.76 -20.01
CA ASN A 22 -21.29 37.55 -20.60
C ASN A 22 -20.11 37.03 -19.78
N ALA A 23 -19.18 37.89 -19.36
CA ALA A 23 -18.06 37.51 -18.51
C ALA A 23 -18.51 36.98 -17.14
N GLN A 24 -19.57 37.56 -16.55
CA GLN A 24 -20.19 37.04 -15.34
C GLN A 24 -20.84 35.68 -15.58
N ASN A 25 -21.56 35.47 -16.68
CA ASN A 25 -22.19 34.19 -17.01
C ASN A 25 -21.17 33.08 -17.25
N THR A 26 -20.10 33.33 -18.02
CA THR A 26 -19.01 32.35 -18.21
C THR A 26 -18.27 32.04 -16.91
N SER A 27 -18.22 33.00 -15.97
CA SER A 27 -17.64 32.77 -14.64
C SER A 27 -18.56 31.96 -13.72
N ARG A 28 -19.88 32.13 -13.85
CA ARG A 28 -20.91 31.35 -13.13
C ARG A 28 -20.98 29.92 -13.65
N GLU A 29 -20.90 29.72 -14.97
CA GLU A 29 -20.82 28.40 -15.60
C GLU A 29 -19.58 27.64 -15.15
N ARG A 30 -18.39 28.25 -15.21
CA ARG A 30 -17.16 27.61 -14.70
C ARG A 30 -17.20 27.32 -13.19
N ARG A 31 -17.90 28.15 -12.39
CA ARG A 31 -18.12 27.89 -10.95
C ARG A 31 -19.10 26.73 -10.72
N ARG A 32 -20.09 26.55 -11.61
CA ARG A 32 -20.97 25.38 -11.62
C ARG A 32 -20.19 24.14 -12.03
N GLU A 33 -19.39 24.20 -13.10
CA GLU A 33 -18.52 23.11 -13.55
C GLU A 33 -17.52 22.67 -12.48
N LYS A 34 -16.88 23.59 -11.75
CA LYS A 34 -15.99 23.21 -10.65
C LYS A 34 -16.73 22.56 -9.46
N ARG A 35 -17.88 23.11 -9.04
CA ARG A 35 -18.70 22.48 -7.98
C ARG A 35 -19.24 21.13 -8.44
N GLN A 36 -19.58 21.01 -9.71
CA GLN A 36 -20.00 19.78 -10.34
C GLN A 36 -18.85 18.79 -10.34
N MET A 37 -17.65 19.17 -10.79
CA MET A 37 -16.44 18.35 -10.74
C MET A 37 -16.12 17.85 -9.33
N PHE A 38 -16.22 18.68 -8.28
CA PHE A 38 -16.00 18.22 -6.90
C PHE A 38 -17.12 17.32 -6.38
N SER A 39 -18.38 17.65 -6.67
CA SER A 39 -19.52 16.79 -6.37
C SER A 39 -19.39 15.45 -7.09
N ASP A 40 -18.91 15.46 -8.33
CA ASP A 40 -18.68 14.31 -9.18
C ASP A 40 -17.49 13.52 -8.65
N VAL A 41 -16.38 14.15 -8.23
CA VAL A 41 -15.25 13.45 -7.59
C VAL A 41 -15.66 12.81 -6.26
N ARG A 42 -16.49 13.47 -5.44
CA ARG A 42 -17.05 12.89 -4.21
C ARG A 42 -18.02 11.75 -4.53
N MET A 43 -18.80 11.89 -5.58
CA MET A 43 -19.73 10.85 -6.02
C MET A 43 -18.94 9.66 -6.55
N ILE A 44 -17.95 9.87 -7.41
CA ILE A 44 -17.10 8.85 -8.03
C ILE A 44 -16.26 8.13 -6.97
N SER A 45 -15.67 8.85 -5.99
CA SER A 45 -14.93 8.22 -4.90
C SER A 45 -15.83 7.37 -4.01
N LYS A 46 -17.03 7.87 -3.67
CA LYS A 46 -18.06 7.08 -2.98
C LYS A 46 -18.53 5.90 -3.82
N ILE A 47 -18.69 6.08 -5.12
CA ILE A 47 -19.16 5.05 -6.07
C ILE A 47 -18.14 3.93 -6.16
N ASP A 48 -16.86 4.22 -6.42
CA ASP A 48 -15.82 3.20 -6.53
C ASP A 48 -15.61 2.47 -5.19
N TRP A 49 -15.64 3.21 -4.06
CA TRP A 49 -15.62 2.64 -2.71
C TRP A 49 -16.80 1.69 -2.44
N ILE A 50 -18.02 2.11 -2.76
CA ILE A 50 -19.24 1.32 -2.52
C ILE A 50 -19.34 0.13 -3.47
N THR A 51 -18.93 0.29 -4.73
CA THR A 51 -19.12 -0.74 -5.73
C THR A 51 -18.13 -1.87 -5.59
N VAL A 52 -16.85 -1.59 -5.84
CA VAL A 52 -15.82 -2.63 -5.85
C VAL A 52 -15.49 -3.03 -4.41
N GLY A 53 -15.30 -2.04 -3.53
CA GLY A 53 -14.84 -2.25 -2.16
C GLY A 53 -15.77 -3.14 -1.33
N VAL A 54 -17.09 -2.92 -1.38
CA VAL A 54 -18.03 -3.70 -0.55
C VAL A 54 -18.07 -5.17 -0.96
N LEU A 55 -18.22 -5.46 -2.25
CA LEU A 55 -18.25 -6.85 -2.72
C LEU A 55 -16.89 -7.51 -2.53
N TYR A 56 -15.78 -6.79 -2.73
CA TYR A 56 -14.46 -7.29 -2.40
C TYR A 56 -14.37 -7.73 -0.93
N MET A 57 -14.75 -6.84 -0.01
CA MET A 57 -14.65 -7.09 1.44
C MET A 57 -15.52 -8.27 1.89
N VAL A 58 -16.70 -8.45 1.31
CA VAL A 58 -17.58 -9.59 1.63
C VAL A 58 -17.03 -10.90 1.08
N PHE A 59 -16.50 -10.90 -0.14
CA PHE A 59 -16.07 -12.11 -0.82
C PHE A 59 -14.62 -12.52 -0.52
N ALA A 60 -13.74 -11.62 -0.08
CA ALA A 60 -12.36 -11.95 0.27
C ALA A 60 -12.27 -13.05 1.36
N PRO A 61 -12.98 -12.97 2.51
CA PRO A 61 -12.99 -14.05 3.50
C PRO A 61 -13.53 -15.38 2.96
N ILE A 62 -14.51 -15.32 2.05
CA ILE A 62 -15.09 -16.49 1.40
C ILE A 62 -14.04 -17.15 0.51
N PHE A 63 -13.34 -16.38 -0.33
CA PHE A 63 -12.25 -16.89 -1.16
C PHE A 63 -11.05 -17.37 -0.35
N GLY A 64 -10.74 -16.75 0.79
CA GLY A 64 -9.76 -17.26 1.74
C GLY A 64 -10.13 -18.65 2.27
N TYR A 65 -11.38 -18.82 2.74
CA TYR A 65 -11.90 -20.12 3.18
C TYR A 65 -11.85 -21.17 2.06
N LEU A 66 -12.26 -20.79 0.85
CA LEU A 66 -12.30 -21.68 -0.31
C LEU A 66 -10.88 -22.04 -0.78
N GLY A 67 -9.95 -21.08 -0.78
CA GLY A 67 -8.56 -21.27 -1.19
C GLY A 67 -7.80 -22.25 -0.28
N ASP A 68 -8.12 -22.28 1.01
CA ASP A 68 -7.50 -23.23 1.94
C ASP A 68 -8.04 -24.67 1.80
N ARG A 69 -9.25 -24.86 1.27
CA ARG A 69 -9.95 -26.17 1.29
C ARG A 69 -10.16 -26.82 -0.07
N TYR A 70 -10.28 -26.03 -1.12
CA TYR A 70 -10.62 -26.50 -2.46
C TYR A 70 -9.46 -26.25 -3.45
N ASN A 71 -9.66 -26.61 -4.71
CA ASN A 71 -8.65 -26.43 -5.75
C ASN A 71 -8.45 -24.94 -6.05
N ARG A 72 -7.26 -24.42 -5.69
CA ARG A 72 -6.95 -22.99 -5.77
C ARG A 72 -6.93 -22.48 -7.21
N LYS A 73 -6.45 -23.32 -8.13
CA LYS A 73 -6.37 -23.02 -9.55
C LYS A 73 -7.75 -22.76 -10.14
N VAL A 74 -8.74 -23.62 -9.85
CA VAL A 74 -10.12 -23.46 -10.36
C VAL A 74 -10.77 -22.19 -9.82
N ILE A 75 -10.63 -21.93 -8.51
CA ILE A 75 -11.20 -20.73 -7.88
C ILE A 75 -10.62 -19.47 -8.51
N MET A 76 -9.29 -19.39 -8.61
CA MET A 76 -8.60 -18.22 -9.18
C MET A 76 -8.98 -18.01 -10.65
N SER A 77 -8.99 -19.06 -11.48
CA SER A 77 -9.43 -18.96 -12.88
C SER A 77 -10.88 -18.50 -13.01
N SER A 78 -11.78 -19.00 -12.16
CA SER A 78 -13.20 -18.63 -12.20
C SER A 78 -13.44 -17.17 -11.84
N GLY A 79 -12.70 -16.63 -10.86
CA GLY A 79 -12.82 -15.23 -10.46
C GLY A 79 -12.21 -14.26 -11.48
N VAL A 80 -11.05 -14.59 -12.07
CA VAL A 80 -10.49 -13.79 -13.17
C VAL A 80 -11.40 -13.82 -14.40
N PHE A 81 -12.05 -14.96 -14.69
CA PHE A 81 -13.05 -15.05 -15.75
C PHE A 81 -14.26 -14.14 -15.48
N LEU A 82 -14.78 -14.18 -14.25
CA LEU A 82 -15.88 -13.30 -13.83
C LEU A 82 -15.49 -11.83 -13.98
N TRP A 83 -14.30 -11.43 -13.53
CA TRP A 83 -13.75 -10.08 -13.68
C TRP A 83 -13.70 -9.64 -15.16
N CYS A 84 -13.20 -10.50 -16.04
CA CYS A 84 -13.15 -10.21 -17.48
C CYS A 84 -14.54 -10.01 -18.07
N LEU A 85 -15.46 -10.92 -17.73
CA LEU A 85 -16.83 -10.91 -18.23
C LEU A 85 -17.58 -9.66 -17.77
N THR A 86 -17.52 -9.34 -16.48
CA THR A 86 -18.24 -8.21 -15.90
C THR A 86 -17.69 -6.88 -16.37
N THR A 87 -16.37 -6.76 -16.53
CA THR A 87 -15.71 -5.57 -17.10
C THR A 87 -16.10 -5.37 -18.56
N PHE A 88 -16.06 -6.44 -19.38
CA PHE A 88 -16.41 -6.37 -20.79
C PHE A 88 -17.88 -5.99 -20.98
N VAL A 89 -18.80 -6.70 -20.32
CA VAL A 89 -20.25 -6.46 -20.41
C VAL A 89 -20.61 -5.10 -19.83
N GLY A 90 -19.98 -4.72 -18.70
CA GLY A 90 -20.15 -3.42 -18.07
C GLY A 90 -19.84 -2.25 -19.01
N SER A 91 -18.85 -2.38 -19.88
CA SER A 91 -18.46 -1.34 -20.85
C SER A 91 -19.53 -1.00 -21.92
N TYR A 92 -20.58 -1.82 -22.06
CA TYR A 92 -21.70 -1.58 -22.97
C TYR A 92 -22.97 -1.08 -22.25
N MET A 93 -22.95 -0.99 -20.92
CA MET A 93 -24.09 -0.56 -20.14
C MET A 93 -24.36 0.94 -20.35
N LYS A 94 -25.58 1.25 -20.82
CA LYS A 94 -26.03 2.64 -21.07
C LYS A 94 -26.66 3.28 -19.83
N THR A 95 -27.19 2.47 -18.92
CA THR A 95 -27.79 2.94 -17.67
C THR A 95 -26.75 2.93 -16.56
N PHE A 96 -26.64 4.05 -15.85
CA PHE A 96 -25.68 4.22 -14.77
C PHE A 96 -25.79 3.12 -13.68
N GLY A 97 -27.00 2.76 -13.25
CA GLY A 97 -27.21 1.70 -12.26
C GLY A 97 -26.72 0.32 -12.70
N TRP A 98 -26.92 -0.05 -13.96
CA TRP A 98 -26.39 -1.31 -14.51
C TRP A 98 -24.87 -1.27 -14.62
N PHE A 99 -24.29 -0.17 -15.08
CA PHE A 99 -22.84 0.03 -15.10
C PHE A 99 -22.23 -0.13 -13.69
N LEU A 100 -22.86 0.49 -12.70
CA LEU A 100 -22.49 0.43 -11.29
C LEU A 100 -22.51 -1.00 -10.74
N LEU A 101 -23.56 -1.78 -11.06
CA LEU A 101 -23.65 -3.18 -10.67
C LEU A 101 -22.51 -4.01 -11.25
N PHE A 102 -22.23 -3.87 -12.55
CA PHE A 102 -21.14 -4.60 -13.19
C PHE A 102 -19.78 -4.21 -12.62
N ARG A 103 -19.55 -2.93 -12.31
CA ARG A 103 -18.37 -2.47 -11.56
C ARG A 103 -18.30 -3.09 -10.19
N ALA A 104 -19.40 -3.25 -9.47
CA ALA A 104 -19.37 -3.93 -8.18
C ALA A 104 -18.93 -5.40 -8.33
N LEU A 105 -19.47 -6.12 -9.31
CA LEU A 105 -19.16 -7.53 -9.55
C LEU A 105 -17.67 -7.78 -9.88
N VAL A 106 -16.96 -6.78 -10.41
CA VAL A 106 -15.50 -6.82 -10.60
C VAL A 106 -14.78 -7.11 -9.27
N GLY A 107 -15.25 -6.56 -8.15
CA GLY A 107 -14.66 -6.77 -6.83
C GLY A 107 -14.69 -8.23 -6.36
N ILE A 108 -15.67 -9.03 -6.80
CA ILE A 108 -15.72 -10.48 -6.53
C ILE A 108 -14.54 -11.18 -7.22
N GLY A 109 -14.29 -10.86 -8.49
CA GLY A 109 -13.20 -11.46 -9.24
C GLY A 109 -11.84 -11.05 -8.69
N GLU A 110 -11.69 -9.79 -8.28
CA GLU A 110 -10.45 -9.24 -7.74
C GLU A 110 -10.07 -9.86 -6.38
N ALA A 111 -11.06 -10.09 -5.51
CA ALA A 111 -10.86 -10.75 -4.22
C ALA A 111 -10.34 -12.20 -4.37
N SER A 112 -10.70 -12.89 -5.45
CA SER A 112 -10.33 -14.30 -5.66
C SER A 112 -8.82 -14.49 -5.84
N TYR A 113 -8.18 -13.76 -6.76
CA TYR A 113 -6.77 -13.96 -7.07
C TYR A 113 -5.87 -13.29 -6.03
N SER A 114 -6.28 -12.15 -5.49
CA SER A 114 -5.51 -11.39 -4.49
C SER A 114 -5.27 -12.20 -3.21
N THR A 115 -6.24 -13.04 -2.83
CA THR A 115 -6.16 -13.87 -1.62
C THR A 115 -5.44 -15.20 -1.84
N ILE A 116 -5.48 -15.75 -3.05
CA ILE A 116 -5.01 -17.11 -3.35
C ILE A 116 -3.61 -17.12 -3.97
N ALA A 117 -3.28 -16.18 -4.87
CA ALA A 117 -2.04 -16.22 -5.64
C ALA A 117 -0.77 -16.20 -4.77
N PRO A 118 -0.64 -15.35 -3.72
CA PRO A 118 0.55 -15.37 -2.86
C PRO A 118 0.77 -16.72 -2.17
N THR A 119 -0.31 -17.42 -1.83
CA THR A 119 -0.24 -18.73 -1.17
C THR A 119 0.26 -19.82 -2.11
N ILE A 120 -0.15 -19.80 -3.39
CA ILE A 120 0.39 -20.71 -4.41
C ILE A 120 1.88 -20.46 -4.60
N ILE A 121 2.30 -19.20 -4.70
CA ILE A 121 3.72 -18.83 -4.83
C ILE A 121 4.50 -19.34 -3.61
N SER A 122 3.91 -19.24 -2.41
CA SER A 122 4.52 -19.72 -1.17
C SER A 122 4.71 -21.23 -1.13
N ASP A 123 3.84 -21.99 -1.79
CA ASP A 123 3.94 -23.44 -1.87
C ASP A 123 4.84 -23.91 -3.01
N LEU A 124 5.07 -23.07 -4.04
CA LEU A 124 5.99 -23.38 -5.14
C LEU A 124 7.46 -23.08 -4.78
N PHE A 125 7.68 -22.04 -3.99
CA PHE A 125 9.02 -21.52 -3.70
C PHE A 125 9.25 -21.39 -2.21
N VAL A 126 10.45 -21.76 -1.76
CA VAL A 126 10.85 -21.71 -0.35
C VAL A 126 12.04 -20.76 -0.15
N LYS A 127 12.23 -20.33 1.11
CA LYS A 127 13.35 -19.47 1.54
C LYS A 127 13.45 -18.20 0.68
N ASP A 128 14.66 -17.76 0.34
CA ASP A 128 14.90 -16.48 -0.35
C ASP A 128 14.29 -16.40 -1.75
N VAL A 129 14.07 -17.55 -2.41
CA VAL A 129 13.44 -17.59 -3.73
C VAL A 129 11.96 -17.19 -3.63
N ARG A 130 11.29 -17.53 -2.53
CA ARG A 130 9.91 -17.13 -2.26
C ARG A 130 9.78 -15.61 -2.24
N SER A 131 10.63 -14.93 -1.48
CA SER A 131 10.62 -13.46 -1.38
C SER A 131 10.84 -12.80 -2.75
N LYS A 132 11.74 -13.35 -3.60
CA LYS A 132 11.96 -12.84 -4.97
C LYS A 132 10.72 -12.99 -5.86
N MET A 133 10.05 -14.14 -5.79
CA MET A 133 8.83 -14.39 -6.59
C MET A 133 7.65 -13.57 -6.10
N LEU A 134 7.52 -13.34 -4.78
CA LEU A 134 6.56 -12.40 -4.23
C LEU A 134 6.86 -10.96 -4.66
N ALA A 135 8.13 -10.56 -4.73
CA ALA A 135 8.49 -9.25 -5.28
C ALA A 135 8.09 -9.12 -6.76
N LEU A 136 8.31 -10.17 -7.55
CA LEU A 136 7.86 -10.24 -8.94
C LEU A 136 6.33 -10.23 -9.06
N PHE A 137 5.60 -10.73 -8.08
CA PHE A 137 4.14 -10.65 -8.08
C PHE A 137 3.65 -9.25 -7.67
N TYR A 138 4.17 -8.70 -6.57
CA TYR A 138 3.68 -7.47 -5.97
C TYR A 138 4.14 -6.19 -6.67
N PHE A 139 5.23 -6.18 -7.46
CA PHE A 139 5.58 -5.00 -8.26
C PHE A 139 4.53 -4.71 -9.36
N ALA A 140 3.74 -5.72 -9.74
CA ALA A 140 2.67 -5.56 -10.72
C ALA A 140 1.56 -4.62 -10.22
N ILE A 141 1.37 -4.45 -8.90
CA ILE A 141 0.37 -3.52 -8.34
C ILE A 141 0.70 -2.07 -8.74
N PRO A 142 1.83 -1.47 -8.32
CA PRO A 142 2.14 -0.09 -8.67
C PRO A 142 2.39 0.11 -10.17
N VAL A 143 2.95 -0.89 -10.87
CA VAL A 143 3.10 -0.82 -12.33
C VAL A 143 1.76 -0.84 -13.04
N GLY A 144 0.85 -1.73 -12.62
CA GLY A 144 -0.51 -1.82 -13.15
C GLY A 144 -1.30 -0.54 -12.91
N SER A 145 -1.21 0.06 -11.70
CA SER A 145 -1.85 1.34 -11.40
C SER A 145 -1.33 2.47 -12.27
N GLY A 146 -0.01 2.57 -12.48
CA GLY A 146 0.58 3.57 -13.37
C GLY A 146 0.16 3.38 -14.83
N LEU A 147 0.19 2.13 -15.33
CA LEU A 147 -0.33 1.79 -16.66
C LEU A 147 -1.82 2.09 -16.78
N GLY A 148 -2.60 1.91 -15.71
CA GLY A 148 -4.03 2.26 -15.66
C GLY A 148 -4.28 3.75 -15.91
N TYR A 149 -3.52 4.62 -15.24
CA TYR A 149 -3.59 6.07 -15.49
C TYR A 149 -3.23 6.43 -16.94
N ILE A 150 -2.15 5.85 -17.45
CA ILE A 150 -1.65 6.14 -18.81
C ILE A 150 -2.64 5.63 -19.87
N THR A 151 -3.06 4.36 -19.77
CA THR A 151 -3.96 3.74 -20.75
C THR A 151 -5.37 4.33 -20.68
N GLY A 152 -5.88 4.64 -19.48
CA GLY A 152 -7.18 5.29 -19.30
C GLY A 152 -7.24 6.66 -19.97
N GLY A 153 -6.24 7.51 -19.72
CA GLY A 153 -6.15 8.83 -20.34
C GLY A 153 -5.97 8.76 -21.86
N GLU A 154 -5.04 7.92 -22.33
CA GLU A 154 -4.72 7.89 -23.76
C GLU A 154 -5.78 7.22 -24.64
N VAL A 155 -6.39 6.13 -24.15
CA VAL A 155 -7.48 5.50 -24.89
C VAL A 155 -8.67 6.45 -24.98
N ALA A 156 -8.99 7.18 -23.91
CA ALA A 156 -10.06 8.18 -23.94
C ALA A 156 -9.74 9.31 -24.95
N ARG A 157 -8.50 9.79 -24.99
CA ARG A 157 -8.05 10.83 -25.93
C ARG A 157 -8.11 10.38 -27.40
N VAL A 158 -7.62 9.19 -27.72
CA VAL A 158 -7.53 8.69 -29.10
C VAL A 158 -8.90 8.24 -29.63
N THR A 159 -9.71 7.57 -28.81
CA THR A 159 -10.98 7.00 -29.25
C THR A 159 -12.17 7.94 -29.05
N GLY A 160 -11.99 9.03 -28.29
CA GLY A 160 -13.07 9.91 -27.85
C GLY A 160 -14.05 9.26 -26.86
N ALA A 161 -13.75 8.04 -26.37
CA ALA A 161 -14.67 7.23 -25.57
C ALA A 161 -13.92 6.36 -24.56
N TRP A 162 -14.03 6.72 -23.27
CA TRP A 162 -13.37 6.04 -22.15
C TRP A 162 -13.75 4.55 -22.02
N GLN A 163 -14.90 4.13 -22.56
CA GLN A 163 -15.38 2.74 -22.51
C GLN A 163 -14.43 1.78 -23.23
N TRP A 164 -13.68 2.24 -24.24
CA TRP A 164 -12.69 1.42 -24.94
C TRP A 164 -11.56 0.95 -24.03
N GLY A 165 -11.21 1.74 -23.01
CA GLY A 165 -10.25 1.31 -21.99
C GLY A 165 -10.70 0.02 -21.32
N LEU A 166 -11.98 -0.06 -20.93
CA LEU A 166 -12.58 -1.24 -20.29
C LEU A 166 -12.80 -2.42 -21.25
N ARG A 167 -12.87 -2.18 -22.57
CA ARG A 167 -13.09 -3.25 -23.57
C ARG A 167 -11.83 -4.04 -23.87
N ILE A 168 -10.67 -3.38 -23.82
CA ILE A 168 -9.39 -3.98 -24.19
C ILE A 168 -8.80 -4.78 -23.02
N THR A 169 -8.97 -4.33 -21.78
CA THR A 169 -8.38 -4.99 -20.59
C THR A 169 -8.75 -6.47 -20.44
N PRO A 170 -10.02 -6.90 -20.66
CA PRO A 170 -10.41 -8.29 -20.57
C PRO A 170 -9.62 -9.24 -21.49
N LEU A 171 -9.08 -8.77 -22.62
CA LEU A 171 -8.27 -9.59 -23.53
C LEU A 171 -6.99 -10.10 -22.84
N LEU A 172 -6.35 -9.23 -22.04
CA LEU A 172 -5.18 -9.62 -21.24
C LEU A 172 -5.56 -10.59 -20.14
N GLY A 173 -6.74 -10.43 -19.54
CA GLY A 173 -7.25 -11.35 -18.53
C GLY A 173 -7.57 -12.75 -19.08
N ILE A 174 -8.11 -12.85 -20.30
CA ILE A 174 -8.33 -14.13 -20.98
C ILE A 174 -6.99 -14.85 -21.23
N LEU A 175 -5.98 -14.13 -21.70
CA LEU A 175 -4.63 -14.68 -21.84
C LEU A 175 -4.08 -15.18 -20.51
N ALA A 176 -4.26 -14.41 -19.43
CA ALA A 176 -3.86 -14.82 -18.09
C ALA A 176 -4.57 -16.11 -17.64
N ILE A 177 -5.87 -16.25 -17.90
CA ILE A 177 -6.64 -17.48 -17.59
C ILE A 177 -6.08 -18.68 -18.36
N ILE A 178 -5.79 -18.53 -19.66
CA ILE A 178 -5.22 -19.60 -20.48
C ILE A 178 -3.88 -20.05 -19.89
N LEU A 179 -2.99 -19.11 -19.56
CA LEU A 179 -1.70 -19.41 -18.93
C LEU A 179 -1.87 -20.06 -17.55
N LEU A 180 -2.82 -19.60 -16.74
CA LEU A 180 -3.12 -20.17 -15.43
C LEU A 180 -3.59 -21.63 -15.56
N LEU A 181 -4.48 -21.91 -16.51
CA LEU A 181 -5.03 -23.24 -16.74
C LEU A 181 -4.02 -24.20 -17.37
N THR A 182 -3.10 -23.72 -18.21
CA THR A 182 -2.14 -24.57 -18.94
C THR A 182 -0.79 -24.72 -18.26
N ALA A 183 -0.24 -23.63 -17.69
CA ALA A 183 1.12 -23.59 -17.18
C ALA A 183 1.22 -23.81 -15.65
N VAL A 184 0.20 -23.44 -14.88
CA VAL A 184 0.27 -23.54 -13.41
C VAL A 184 -0.25 -24.91 -12.94
N ARG A 185 0.61 -25.64 -12.22
CA ARG A 185 0.22 -26.85 -11.48
C ARG A 185 -0.12 -26.45 -10.03
N ASP A 186 -1.24 -26.95 -9.50
CA ASP A 186 -1.61 -26.70 -8.09
C ASP A 186 -0.71 -27.55 -7.18
N PRO A 187 0.19 -26.96 -6.38
CA PRO A 187 1.07 -27.71 -5.49
C PRO A 187 0.31 -28.20 -4.25
N ILE A 188 0.81 -29.29 -3.66
CA ILE A 188 0.31 -29.74 -2.36
C ILE A 188 0.75 -28.71 -1.30
N ARG A 189 -0.18 -28.31 -0.44
CA ARG A 189 0.01 -27.22 0.53
C ARG A 189 1.13 -27.54 1.51
N GLY A 190 2.07 -26.62 1.69
CA GLY A 190 3.19 -26.81 2.61
C GLY A 190 4.11 -27.99 2.27
N GLU A 191 3.96 -28.65 1.12
CA GLU A 191 4.75 -29.82 0.73
C GLU A 191 6.25 -29.52 0.73
N ARG A 192 6.61 -28.37 0.17
CA ARG A 192 7.99 -27.88 0.12
C ARG A 192 8.54 -27.43 1.48
N GLU A 193 7.66 -27.22 2.46
CA GLU A 193 8.01 -26.85 3.83
C GLU A 193 7.94 -28.07 4.79
N GLY A 194 7.57 -29.26 4.31
CA GLY A 194 7.44 -30.47 5.13
C GLY A 194 6.11 -30.60 5.87
N GLY A 195 5.10 -29.78 5.55
CA GLY A 195 3.80 -29.73 6.23
C GLY A 195 2.74 -30.70 5.71
N VAL A 196 3.11 -31.80 5.04
CA VAL A 196 2.17 -32.71 4.35
C VAL A 196 1.20 -33.40 5.32
N HIS A 197 1.59 -33.56 6.59
CA HIS A 197 0.78 -34.15 7.66
C HIS A 197 -0.22 -33.17 8.31
N LEU A 198 -0.17 -31.88 7.94
CA LEU A 198 -1.08 -30.89 8.50
C LEU A 198 -2.49 -31.07 7.91
N SER A 199 -3.49 -31.14 8.79
CA SER A 199 -4.90 -31.19 8.40
C SER A 199 -5.58 -29.84 8.58
N ASN A 200 -6.65 -29.63 7.80
CA ASN A 200 -7.46 -28.43 7.90
C ASN A 200 -8.22 -28.42 9.23
N THR A 201 -8.17 -27.29 9.95
CA THR A 201 -8.97 -27.11 11.17
C THR A 201 -10.30 -26.42 10.88
N ALA A 202 -11.15 -26.28 11.89
CA ALA A 202 -12.39 -25.52 11.76
C ALA A 202 -12.07 -24.03 11.52
N TRP A 203 -12.79 -23.39 10.59
CA TRP A 203 -12.52 -22.00 10.20
C TRP A 203 -12.59 -21.00 11.36
N SER A 204 -13.50 -21.20 12.32
CA SER A 204 -13.58 -20.36 13.52
C SER A 204 -12.34 -20.48 14.42
N SER A 205 -11.72 -21.68 14.46
CA SER A 205 -10.46 -21.91 15.15
C SER A 205 -9.31 -21.24 14.43
N ASP A 206 -9.29 -21.27 13.10
CA ASP A 206 -8.29 -20.58 12.26
C ASP A 206 -8.32 -19.07 12.53
N ILE A 207 -9.50 -18.43 12.47
CA ILE A 207 -9.66 -16.99 12.75
C ILE A 207 -9.22 -16.66 14.18
N LYS A 208 -9.63 -17.46 15.18
CA LYS A 208 -9.22 -17.24 16.58
C LYS A 208 -7.70 -17.36 16.76
N ALA A 209 -7.06 -18.25 16.03
CA ALA A 209 -5.62 -18.41 16.07
C ALA A 209 -4.88 -17.26 15.36
N LEU A 210 -5.42 -16.75 14.25
CA LEU A 210 -4.89 -15.56 13.57
C LEU A 210 -4.98 -14.33 14.47
N LEU A 211 -6.12 -14.08 15.11
CA LEU A 211 -6.31 -12.97 16.05
C LEU A 211 -5.37 -13.03 17.27
N LYS A 212 -4.93 -14.22 17.66
CA LYS A 212 -3.96 -14.42 18.75
C LYS A 212 -2.51 -14.24 18.31
N ASN A 213 -2.23 -14.30 17.00
CA ASN A 213 -0.89 -14.12 16.47
C ASN A 213 -0.54 -12.62 16.45
N GLN A 214 0.34 -12.22 17.36
CA GLN A 214 0.67 -10.80 17.57
C GLN A 214 1.41 -10.23 16.36
N SER A 215 2.36 -10.97 15.80
CA SER A 215 3.11 -10.52 14.62
C SER A 215 2.19 -10.32 13.41
N PHE A 216 1.24 -11.24 13.20
CA PHE A 216 0.24 -11.11 12.12
C PHE A 216 -0.69 -9.90 12.31
N MET A 217 -1.20 -9.68 13.53
CA MET A 217 -2.10 -8.55 13.78
C MET A 217 -1.38 -7.19 13.67
N LEU A 218 -0.16 -7.10 14.20
CA LEU A 218 0.64 -5.88 14.13
C LEU A 218 1.11 -5.59 12.70
N SER A 219 1.55 -6.60 11.94
CA SER A 219 1.93 -6.41 10.54
C SER A 219 0.73 -6.03 9.68
N THR A 220 -0.45 -6.57 9.97
CA THR A 220 -1.71 -6.17 9.32
C THR A 220 -2.07 -4.72 9.62
N GLY A 221 -1.90 -4.26 10.87
CA GLY A 221 -2.07 -2.84 11.23
C GLY A 221 -1.09 -1.94 10.48
N GLY A 222 0.19 -2.32 10.42
CA GLY A 222 1.21 -1.60 9.66
C GLY A 222 0.89 -1.52 8.17
N PHE A 223 0.49 -2.64 7.57
CA PHE A 223 0.09 -2.70 6.16
C PHE A 223 -1.17 -1.90 5.86
N THR A 224 -2.13 -1.86 6.79
CA THR A 224 -3.32 -1.02 6.68
C THR A 224 -2.94 0.46 6.62
N CYS A 225 -1.95 0.90 7.42
CA CYS A 225 -1.43 2.25 7.35
C CYS A 225 -0.71 2.54 6.01
N VAL A 226 0.04 1.56 5.47
CA VAL A 226 0.64 1.68 4.13
C VAL A 226 -0.45 1.86 3.08
N ALA A 227 -1.47 1.00 3.09
CA ALA A 227 -2.62 1.06 2.19
C ALA A 227 -3.38 2.39 2.31
N PHE A 228 -3.56 2.91 3.53
CA PHE A 228 -4.17 4.22 3.77
C PHE A 228 -3.42 5.32 3.02
N VAL A 229 -2.10 5.39 3.18
CA VAL A 229 -1.26 6.42 2.57
C VAL A 229 -1.26 6.28 1.05
N THR A 230 -1.10 5.06 0.53
CA THR A 230 -1.12 4.82 -0.92
C THR A 230 -2.48 5.10 -1.55
N GLY A 231 -3.59 4.75 -0.90
CA GLY A 231 -4.94 5.08 -1.39
C GLY A 231 -5.21 6.58 -1.40
N ALA A 232 -4.80 7.28 -0.34
CA ALA A 232 -5.00 8.73 -0.23
C ALA A 232 -4.20 9.48 -1.31
N LEU A 233 -2.93 9.12 -1.49
CA LEU A 233 -2.09 9.66 -2.55
C LEU A 233 -2.60 9.28 -3.93
N GLY A 234 -3.00 8.03 -4.13
CA GLY A 234 -3.52 7.53 -5.40
C GLY A 234 -4.71 8.36 -5.88
N TRP A 235 -5.62 8.73 -4.98
CA TRP A 235 -6.82 9.49 -5.32
C TRP A 235 -6.61 11.00 -5.37
N TRP A 236 -6.02 11.58 -4.31
CA TRP A 236 -6.00 13.03 -4.12
C TRP A 236 -4.73 13.70 -4.66
N ALA A 237 -3.63 12.98 -4.87
CA ALA A 237 -2.38 13.61 -5.29
C ALA A 237 -2.46 14.27 -6.67
N PRO A 238 -3.06 13.68 -7.73
CA PRO A 238 -3.18 14.36 -9.02
C PRO A 238 -3.96 15.68 -8.93
N MET A 239 -5.10 15.67 -8.22
CA MET A 239 -5.91 16.87 -7.96
C MET A 239 -5.13 17.90 -7.15
N PHE A 240 -4.45 17.47 -6.09
CA PHE A 240 -3.61 18.34 -5.26
C PHE A 240 -2.51 19.02 -6.07
N LEU A 241 -1.81 18.27 -6.93
CA LEU A 241 -0.76 18.80 -7.80
C LEU A 241 -1.30 19.77 -8.84
N GLN A 242 -2.47 19.46 -9.42
CA GLN A 242 -3.14 20.37 -10.35
C GLN A 242 -3.46 21.71 -9.68
N LEU A 243 -4.00 21.69 -8.46
CA LEU A 243 -4.28 22.90 -7.68
C LEU A 243 -2.99 23.66 -7.30
N ALA A 244 -1.94 22.94 -6.92
CA ALA A 244 -0.66 23.52 -6.55
C ALA A 244 0.01 24.26 -7.71
N PHE A 245 0.07 23.63 -8.89
CA PHE A 245 0.73 24.19 -10.07
C PHE A 245 -0.09 25.30 -10.72
N ALA A 246 -1.41 25.28 -10.58
CA ALA A 246 -2.27 26.39 -11.00
C ALA A 246 -2.00 27.69 -10.20
N LEU A 247 -1.37 27.57 -9.02
CA LEU A 247 -0.98 28.69 -8.16
C LEU A 247 0.50 29.09 -8.34
N ASP A 248 1.26 28.39 -9.18
CA ASP A 248 2.69 28.68 -9.41
C ASP A 248 2.84 30.02 -10.18
N PRO A 249 3.56 31.01 -9.63
CA PRO A 249 3.78 32.29 -10.29
C PRO A 249 4.54 32.19 -11.63
N ASN A 250 5.24 31.09 -11.91
CA ASN A 250 6.00 30.89 -13.15
C ASN A 250 5.16 30.36 -14.32
N GLY A 251 3.86 30.20 -14.14
CA GLY A 251 2.85 30.22 -15.22
C GLY A 251 3.09 29.27 -16.41
N HIS A 252 2.92 27.97 -16.20
CA HIS A 252 2.61 27.06 -17.30
C HIS A 252 1.11 26.77 -17.31
N ASN A 253 0.48 26.70 -18.50
CA ASN A 253 -0.86 26.11 -18.62
C ASN A 253 -0.77 24.66 -18.15
N VAL A 254 -1.41 24.37 -17.01
CA VAL A 254 -1.39 23.03 -16.40
C VAL A 254 -2.47 22.20 -17.07
N ASP A 255 -2.05 21.29 -17.93
CA ASP A 255 -2.92 20.26 -18.48
C ASP A 255 -3.19 19.19 -17.38
N PRO A 256 -4.46 18.97 -16.97
CA PRO A 256 -4.79 17.95 -15.97
C PRO A 256 -4.35 16.54 -16.38
N ASP A 257 -4.35 16.25 -17.68
CA ASP A 257 -3.97 14.95 -18.22
C ASP A 257 -2.45 14.73 -18.08
N ASP A 258 -1.64 15.78 -18.28
CA ASP A 258 -0.19 15.74 -18.11
C ASP A 258 0.22 15.51 -16.65
N VAL A 259 -0.48 16.13 -15.69
CA VAL A 259 -0.22 15.91 -14.25
C VAL A 259 -0.52 14.45 -13.87
N SER A 260 -1.65 13.93 -14.33
CA SER A 260 -2.06 12.54 -14.06
C SER A 260 -1.11 11.54 -14.73
N TYR A 261 -0.67 11.81 -15.96
CA TYR A 261 0.34 11.02 -16.66
C TYR A 261 1.68 10.99 -15.93
N LYS A 262 2.21 12.15 -15.54
CA LYS A 262 3.48 12.26 -14.81
C LYS A 262 3.42 11.57 -13.45
N PHE A 263 2.32 11.75 -12.71
CA PHE A 263 2.11 11.06 -11.44
C PHE A 263 2.04 9.54 -11.62
N GLY A 264 1.29 9.05 -12.61
CA GLY A 264 1.21 7.62 -12.95
C GLY A 264 2.57 7.02 -13.34
N LEU A 265 3.36 7.75 -14.15
CA LEU A 265 4.71 7.34 -14.53
C LEU A 265 5.65 7.26 -13.32
N ILE A 266 5.60 8.26 -12.43
CA ILE A 266 6.39 8.27 -11.19
C ILE A 266 6.02 7.08 -10.30
N GLY A 267 4.72 6.81 -10.13
CA GLY A 267 4.27 5.67 -9.33
C GLY A 267 4.67 4.32 -9.92
N MET A 268 4.62 4.18 -11.25
CA MET A 268 5.11 2.99 -11.95
C MET A 268 6.60 2.77 -11.70
N LEU A 269 7.44 3.80 -11.89
CA LEU A 269 8.89 3.69 -11.69
C LEU A 269 9.26 3.45 -10.23
N ALA A 270 8.58 4.15 -9.31
CA ALA A 270 8.77 3.96 -7.87
C ALA A 270 8.39 2.53 -7.44
N GLY A 271 7.35 1.95 -8.03
CA GLY A 271 6.96 0.57 -7.80
C GLY A 271 7.94 -0.45 -8.36
N LEU A 272 8.34 -0.27 -9.63
CA LEU A 272 9.26 -1.13 -10.36
C LEU A 272 10.63 -1.23 -9.67
N ILE A 273 11.10 -0.13 -9.07
CA ILE A 273 12.37 -0.11 -8.34
C ILE A 273 12.14 -0.49 -6.86
N GLY A 274 11.10 0.06 -6.22
CA GLY A 274 10.89 -0.04 -4.78
C GLY A 274 10.59 -1.45 -4.29
N VAL A 275 9.70 -2.18 -4.98
CA VAL A 275 9.30 -3.53 -4.55
C VAL A 275 10.49 -4.51 -4.62
N PRO A 276 11.23 -4.63 -5.75
CA PRO A 276 12.41 -5.50 -5.81
C PRO A 276 13.52 -5.03 -4.85
N MET A 277 13.75 -3.73 -4.73
CA MET A 277 14.74 -3.18 -3.80
C MET A 277 14.44 -3.57 -2.36
N GLY A 278 13.17 -3.54 -1.94
CA GLY A 278 12.74 -3.96 -0.61
C GLY A 278 13.02 -5.44 -0.36
N SER A 279 12.63 -6.31 -1.29
CA SER A 279 12.91 -7.75 -1.17
C SER A 279 14.41 -8.07 -1.15
N LEU A 280 15.22 -7.42 -1.98
CA LEU A 280 16.67 -7.65 -2.02
C LEU A 280 17.35 -7.17 -0.74
N LEU A 281 16.93 -6.02 -0.22
CA LEU A 281 17.41 -5.48 1.05
C LEU A 281 17.05 -6.41 2.22
N ALA A 282 15.81 -6.91 2.24
CA ALA A 282 15.34 -7.87 3.24
C ALA A 282 16.19 -9.15 3.23
N GLN A 283 16.43 -9.74 2.05
CA GLN A 283 17.26 -10.95 1.94
C GLN A 283 18.67 -10.75 2.47
N LYS A 284 19.34 -9.64 2.10
CA LYS A 284 20.71 -9.36 2.56
C LYS A 284 20.77 -9.13 4.07
N LEU A 285 19.85 -8.35 4.62
CA LEU A 285 19.85 -8.02 6.04
C LEU A 285 19.35 -9.18 6.92
N ARG A 286 18.51 -10.07 6.41
CA ARG A 286 17.98 -11.23 7.14
C ARG A 286 19.07 -12.22 7.54
N VAL A 287 20.18 -12.28 6.79
CA VAL A 287 21.37 -13.09 7.14
C VAL A 287 22.00 -12.62 8.45
N GLN A 288 22.01 -11.30 8.69
CA GLN A 288 22.59 -10.71 9.90
C GLN A 288 21.56 -10.56 11.03
N TRP A 289 20.34 -10.11 10.69
CA TRP A 289 19.27 -9.84 11.64
C TRP A 289 17.98 -10.54 11.21
N GLN A 290 17.54 -11.53 11.99
CA GLN A 290 16.29 -12.25 11.73
C GLN A 290 15.03 -11.35 11.84
N GLN A 291 15.17 -10.13 12.38
CA GLN A 291 14.11 -9.11 12.48
C GLN A 291 14.15 -8.09 11.34
N ALA A 292 14.98 -8.30 10.31
CA ALA A 292 15.18 -7.30 9.25
C ALA A 292 13.88 -6.90 8.54
N ASP A 293 13.00 -7.85 8.22
CA ASP A 293 11.79 -7.60 7.43
C ASP A 293 10.89 -6.48 8.01
N PRO A 294 10.39 -6.59 9.26
CA PRO A 294 9.55 -5.54 9.84
C PRO A 294 10.33 -4.23 10.07
N LEU A 295 11.63 -4.29 10.34
CA LEU A 295 12.44 -3.07 10.51
C LEU A 295 12.58 -2.30 9.19
N ILE A 296 12.76 -2.99 8.07
CA ILE A 296 12.81 -2.37 6.74
C ILE A 296 11.46 -1.71 6.43
N CYS A 297 10.35 -2.39 6.73
CA CYS A 297 9.01 -1.82 6.58
C CYS A 297 8.83 -0.54 7.43
N ALA A 298 9.21 -0.61 8.71
CA ALA A 298 9.14 0.53 9.63
C ALA A 298 9.97 1.72 9.13
N MET A 299 11.20 1.47 8.68
CA MET A 299 12.10 2.50 8.17
C MET A 299 11.64 3.07 6.84
N GLY A 300 11.15 2.24 5.91
CA GLY A 300 10.61 2.69 4.63
C GLY A 300 9.43 3.64 4.83
N LEU A 301 8.52 3.30 5.74
CA LEU A 301 7.40 4.17 6.07
C LEU A 301 7.84 5.45 6.79
N LEU A 302 8.79 5.36 7.72
CA LEU A 302 9.32 6.54 8.43
C LEU A 302 10.08 7.50 7.51
N ILE A 303 10.83 6.99 6.53
CA ILE A 303 11.54 7.80 5.52
C ILE A 303 10.55 8.47 4.56
N SER A 304 9.43 7.81 4.25
CA SER A 304 8.41 8.40 3.38
C SER A 304 7.78 9.67 3.97
N VAL A 305 7.67 9.76 5.31
CA VAL A 305 7.05 10.88 6.02
C VAL A 305 7.69 12.24 5.69
N PRO A 306 8.99 12.49 5.96
CA PRO A 306 9.60 13.77 5.65
C PRO A 306 9.59 14.05 4.14
N LEU A 307 9.79 13.04 3.29
CA LEU A 307 9.79 13.21 1.84
C LEU A 307 8.44 13.72 1.32
N LEU A 308 7.35 13.08 1.73
CA LEU A 308 6.01 13.47 1.33
C LEU A 308 5.58 14.78 2.01
N PHE A 309 5.97 15.03 3.26
CA PHE A 309 5.74 16.30 3.92
C PHE A 309 6.38 17.46 3.14
N PHE A 310 7.69 17.38 2.85
CA PHE A 310 8.36 18.41 2.05
C PHE A 310 7.80 18.51 0.63
N ALA A 311 7.38 17.39 0.02
CA ALA A 311 6.72 17.43 -1.28
C ALA A 311 5.45 18.27 -1.26
N THR A 312 4.59 18.09 -0.25
CA THR A 312 3.34 18.85 -0.12
C THR A 312 3.59 20.33 0.17
N ILE A 313 4.65 20.69 0.91
CA ILE A 313 5.00 22.09 1.20
C ILE A 313 5.55 22.80 -0.03
N ILE A 314 6.40 22.14 -0.82
CA ILE A 314 7.09 22.72 -1.99
C ILE A 314 6.20 22.73 -3.24
N ALA A 315 5.07 22.03 -3.23
CA ALA A 315 4.22 21.80 -4.40
C ALA A 315 3.85 23.06 -5.21
N ASN A 316 3.60 24.20 -4.55
CA ASN A 316 3.24 25.47 -5.21
C ASN A 316 4.44 26.37 -5.54
N THR A 317 5.65 25.97 -5.15
CA THR A 317 6.89 26.75 -5.37
C THR A 317 7.73 26.17 -6.48
N ASN A 318 7.88 24.85 -6.51
CA ASN A 318 8.70 24.17 -7.51
C ASN A 318 8.14 22.79 -7.83
N SER A 319 7.58 22.64 -9.03
CA SER A 319 6.97 21.39 -9.49
C SER A 319 7.97 20.25 -9.66
N VAL A 320 9.19 20.54 -10.14
CA VAL A 320 10.24 19.53 -10.37
C VAL A 320 10.70 18.90 -9.05
N VAL A 321 11.01 19.73 -8.05
CA VAL A 321 11.42 19.24 -6.73
C VAL A 321 10.29 18.47 -6.06
N CYS A 322 9.04 18.93 -6.20
CA CYS A 322 7.87 18.21 -5.70
C CYS A 322 7.79 16.80 -6.28
N TYR A 323 7.89 16.64 -7.60
CA TYR A 323 7.86 15.33 -8.26
C TYR A 323 9.01 14.40 -7.84
N ILE A 324 10.22 14.93 -7.67
CA ILE A 324 11.37 14.15 -7.19
C ILE A 324 11.12 13.64 -5.76
N LEU A 325 10.59 14.48 -4.88
CA LEU A 325 10.27 14.09 -3.51
C LEU A 325 9.12 13.07 -3.45
N ILE A 326 8.10 13.22 -4.31
CA ILE A 326 7.02 12.23 -4.46
C ILE A 326 7.59 10.89 -4.93
N PHE A 327 8.50 10.89 -5.91
CA PHE A 327 9.15 9.68 -6.38
C PHE A 327 9.87 8.93 -5.26
N PHE A 328 10.74 9.61 -4.49
CA PHE A 328 11.44 8.96 -3.38
C PHE A 328 10.49 8.56 -2.25
N GLY A 329 9.46 9.36 -1.96
CA GLY A 329 8.44 9.02 -0.96
C GLY A 329 7.67 7.75 -1.34
N GLN A 330 7.22 7.64 -2.58
CA GLN A 330 6.54 6.46 -3.11
C GLN A 330 7.49 5.26 -3.22
N LEU A 331 8.75 5.47 -3.58
CA LEU A 331 9.78 4.42 -3.62
C LEU A 331 9.93 3.79 -2.23
N SER A 332 10.01 4.61 -1.18
CA SER A 332 10.10 4.14 0.20
C SER A 332 8.81 3.46 0.69
N LEU A 333 7.63 3.92 0.29
CA LEU A 333 6.37 3.23 0.56
C LEU A 333 6.33 1.85 -0.12
N ASN A 334 6.76 1.77 -1.38
CA ASN A 334 6.69 0.55 -2.17
C ASN A 334 7.65 -0.56 -1.71
N LEU A 335 8.63 -0.26 -0.85
CA LEU A 335 9.46 -1.28 -0.19
C LEU A 335 8.63 -2.32 0.58
N ASN A 336 7.44 -1.93 1.07
CA ASN A 336 6.63 -2.72 1.99
C ASN A 336 5.87 -3.89 1.31
N TRP A 337 5.43 -3.73 0.06
CA TRP A 337 4.43 -4.62 -0.56
C TRP A 337 4.81 -6.10 -0.53
N SER A 338 6.02 -6.44 -0.99
CA SER A 338 6.45 -7.84 -1.02
C SER A 338 6.88 -8.38 0.34
N ILE A 339 7.42 -7.51 1.20
CA ILE A 339 7.96 -7.89 2.51
C ILE A 339 6.81 -8.28 3.45
N VAL A 340 5.72 -7.49 3.46
CA VAL A 340 4.55 -7.78 4.30
C VAL A 340 3.92 -9.13 3.96
N ALA A 341 3.75 -9.42 2.68
CA ALA A 341 3.23 -10.70 2.24
C ALA A 341 4.16 -11.86 2.65
N ASP A 342 5.47 -11.72 2.48
CA ASP A 342 6.42 -12.74 2.93
C ASP A 342 6.38 -12.94 4.45
N MET A 343 6.24 -11.84 5.22
CA MET A 343 6.05 -11.88 6.69
C MET A 343 4.83 -12.71 7.07
N LEU A 344 3.67 -12.46 6.45
CA LEU A 344 2.45 -13.22 6.68
C LEU A 344 2.70 -14.72 6.46
N LEU A 345 3.33 -15.07 5.33
CA LEU A 345 3.47 -16.46 4.92
C LEU A 345 4.38 -17.28 5.84
N TYR A 346 5.39 -16.70 6.50
CA TYR A 346 6.19 -17.45 7.49
C TYR A 346 5.70 -17.36 8.94
N VAL A 347 4.81 -16.41 9.29
CA VAL A 347 4.20 -16.38 10.64
C VAL A 347 2.87 -17.12 10.70
N VAL A 348 2.37 -17.60 9.56
CA VAL A 348 1.13 -18.37 9.46
C VAL A 348 1.38 -19.75 8.86
N ILE A 349 0.79 -20.76 9.49
CA ILE A 349 0.85 -22.18 9.08
C ILE A 349 0.22 -22.35 7.69
N PRO A 350 0.80 -23.18 6.78
CA PRO A 350 0.34 -23.36 5.40
C PRO A 350 -1.16 -23.59 5.21
N THR A 351 -1.81 -24.36 6.09
CA THR A 351 -3.23 -24.76 5.96
C THR A 351 -4.24 -23.63 6.11
N ARG A 352 -3.82 -22.45 6.57
CA ARG A 352 -4.71 -21.29 6.77
C ARG A 352 -4.16 -19.98 6.18
N ARG A 353 -3.18 -20.07 5.27
CA ARG A 353 -2.54 -18.89 4.66
C ARG A 353 -3.53 -18.07 3.83
N SER A 354 -4.42 -18.71 3.07
CA SER A 354 -5.36 -17.97 2.21
C SER A 354 -6.39 -17.23 3.06
N THR A 355 -6.85 -17.83 4.17
CA THR A 355 -7.70 -17.14 5.15
C THR A 355 -6.98 -15.96 5.81
N ALA A 356 -5.68 -16.09 6.10
CA ALA A 356 -4.87 -15.00 6.67
C ALA A 356 -4.67 -13.85 5.68
N GLU A 357 -4.34 -14.15 4.41
CA GLU A 357 -4.23 -13.17 3.34
C GLU A 357 -5.55 -12.41 3.17
N ALA A 358 -6.67 -13.14 3.08
CA ALA A 358 -8.01 -12.57 2.99
C ALA A 358 -8.35 -11.65 4.16
N PHE A 359 -8.00 -12.04 5.39
CA PHE A 359 -8.22 -11.23 6.57
C PHE A 359 -7.37 -9.95 6.56
N GLN A 360 -6.09 -10.06 6.22
CA GLN A 360 -5.18 -8.91 6.16
C GLN A 360 -5.65 -7.91 5.09
N ILE A 361 -5.99 -8.41 3.90
CA ILE A 361 -6.50 -7.62 2.79
C ILE A 361 -7.84 -6.97 3.16
N LEU A 362 -8.76 -7.69 3.80
CA LEU A 362 -10.04 -7.13 4.25
C LEU A 362 -9.84 -5.90 5.14
N ILE A 363 -8.97 -6.00 6.14
CA ILE A 363 -8.68 -4.90 7.06
C ILE A 363 -7.98 -3.76 6.31
N ALA A 364 -7.01 -4.09 5.46
CA ALA A 364 -6.27 -3.11 4.68
C ALA A 364 -7.17 -2.34 3.70
N HIS A 365 -8.16 -2.98 3.10
CA HIS A 365 -9.13 -2.30 2.25
C HIS A 365 -10.14 -1.49 3.06
N ALA A 366 -10.70 -2.07 4.12
CA ALA A 366 -11.74 -1.40 4.90
C ALA A 366 -11.24 -0.11 5.57
N PHE A 367 -10.04 -0.15 6.15
CA PHE A 367 -9.49 0.94 6.93
C PHE A 367 -8.32 1.66 6.26
N GLY A 368 -7.76 1.10 5.19
CA GLY A 368 -6.64 1.67 4.45
C GLY A 368 -7.09 2.39 3.19
N ASP A 369 -6.88 1.77 2.03
CA ASP A 369 -6.94 2.43 0.72
C ASP A 369 -8.34 2.86 0.29
N ALA A 370 -9.38 2.11 0.68
CA ALA A 370 -10.76 2.43 0.33
C ALA A 370 -11.33 3.51 1.28
N GLY A 371 -10.95 3.47 2.57
CA GLY A 371 -11.40 4.44 3.57
C GLY A 371 -10.68 5.80 3.50
N SER A 372 -9.42 5.82 3.05
CA SER A 372 -8.59 7.03 3.14
C SER A 372 -9.03 8.19 2.24
N PRO A 373 -9.47 8.00 0.97
CA PRO A 373 -9.89 9.13 0.14
C PRO A 373 -11.13 9.81 0.69
N TYR A 374 -12.07 9.03 1.24
CA TYR A 374 -13.27 9.56 1.87
C TYR A 374 -12.93 10.42 3.10
N LEU A 375 -12.07 9.93 3.99
CA LEU A 375 -11.66 10.65 5.20
C LEU A 375 -10.92 11.96 4.88
N ILE A 376 -10.00 11.92 3.92
CA ILE A 376 -9.29 13.13 3.44
C ILE A 376 -10.26 14.14 2.83
N GLY A 377 -11.22 13.68 2.03
CA GLY A 377 -12.23 14.55 1.41
C GLY A 377 -13.07 15.28 2.45
N LEU A 378 -13.55 14.56 3.47
CA LEU A 378 -14.30 15.15 4.58
C LEU A 378 -13.47 16.21 5.34
N LEU A 379 -12.22 15.89 5.68
CA LEU A 379 -11.34 16.81 6.38
C LEU A 379 -11.04 18.06 5.55
N SER A 380 -10.80 17.90 4.25
CA SER A 380 -10.56 19.02 3.34
C SER A 380 -11.75 19.97 3.27
N GLU A 381 -12.99 19.46 3.31
CA GLU A 381 -14.20 20.28 3.26
C GLU A 381 -14.45 21.06 4.55
N GLU A 382 -14.23 20.42 5.70
CA GLU A 382 -14.33 21.09 6.99
C GLU A 382 -13.28 22.22 7.09
N LEU A 383 -12.03 21.91 6.72
CA LEU A 383 -10.94 22.89 6.68
C LEU A 383 -11.22 24.03 5.70
N LYS A 384 -11.85 23.74 4.56
CA LYS A 384 -12.25 24.76 3.58
C LYS A 384 -13.25 25.74 4.17
N THR A 385 -14.24 25.25 4.91
CA THR A 385 -15.27 26.07 5.57
C THR A 385 -14.62 26.98 6.62
N VAL A 386 -13.82 26.41 7.51
CA VAL A 386 -13.09 27.16 8.56
C VAL A 386 -12.17 28.22 7.95
N LEU A 387 -11.43 27.88 6.90
CA LEU A 387 -10.49 28.81 6.26
C LEU A 387 -11.23 29.93 5.50
N SER A 388 -12.41 29.64 4.94
CA SER A 388 -13.24 30.66 4.31
C SER A 388 -13.85 31.64 5.32
N ASP A 389 -14.25 31.16 6.50
CA ASP A 389 -14.79 32.03 7.55
C ASP A 389 -13.70 32.96 8.13
N LEU A 390 -12.48 32.45 8.31
CA LEU A 390 -11.32 33.24 8.76
C LEU A 390 -10.90 34.33 7.76
N SER A 391 -11.04 34.07 6.44
CA SER A 391 -10.78 35.08 5.42
C SER A 391 -11.81 36.22 5.47
N MET A 392 -13.07 35.93 5.83
CA MET A 392 -14.17 36.90 5.86
C MET A 392 -14.13 37.88 7.05
N ASP A 393 -13.44 37.54 8.15
CA ASP A 393 -13.28 38.42 9.32
C ASP A 393 -12.23 39.54 9.11
N GLY A 394 -11.41 39.43 8.05
CA GLY A 394 -10.49 40.48 7.59
C GLY A 394 -11.11 41.34 6.49
N LYS A 395 -11.68 42.50 6.85
CA LYS A 395 -12.18 43.58 5.96
C LYS A 395 -11.88 43.44 4.44
N VAL A 396 -12.91 43.18 3.63
CA VAL A 396 -13.45 44.00 2.52
C VAL A 396 -14.38 43.10 1.69
N LYS A 397 -15.69 43.39 1.76
CA LYS A 397 -16.65 42.91 0.76
C LYS A 397 -16.31 43.57 -0.57
N HIS A 398 -16.19 42.74 -1.60
CA HIS A 398 -16.00 43.04 -3.02
C HIS A 398 -14.54 42.99 -3.50
N VAL A 399 -14.29 42.03 -4.40
CA VAL A 399 -13.15 41.91 -5.33
C VAL A 399 -11.90 41.15 -4.85
N THR A 400 -12.05 40.00 -4.20
CA THR A 400 -11.02 38.94 -4.26
C THR A 400 -11.54 37.77 -5.10
N SER A 401 -11.23 37.80 -6.39
CA SER A 401 -10.06 37.19 -7.04
C SER A 401 -10.14 35.65 -7.00
N LYS A 402 -10.40 35.03 -8.15
CA LYS A 402 -10.35 33.57 -8.38
C LYS A 402 -9.10 32.89 -7.76
N ALA A 403 -8.02 33.64 -7.54
CA ALA A 403 -6.80 33.17 -6.91
C ALA A 403 -6.98 32.86 -5.41
N GLU A 404 -7.83 33.61 -4.69
CA GLU A 404 -8.10 33.36 -3.26
C GLU A 404 -8.92 32.08 -3.08
N ASP A 405 -9.99 31.89 -3.87
CA ASP A 405 -10.78 30.65 -3.89
C ASP A 405 -9.88 29.41 -4.15
N ALA A 406 -8.96 29.51 -5.12
CA ALA A 406 -8.03 28.44 -5.46
C ALA A 406 -6.98 28.20 -4.38
N LEU A 407 -6.51 29.25 -3.70
CA LEU A 407 -5.57 29.14 -2.60
C LEU A 407 -6.19 28.46 -1.38
N ILE A 408 -7.42 28.82 -1.01
CA ILE A 408 -8.18 28.18 0.08
C ILE A 408 -8.35 26.69 -0.22
N GLU A 409 -8.73 26.37 -1.46
CA GLU A 409 -8.91 24.98 -1.90
C GLU A 409 -7.61 24.18 -1.81
N PHE A 410 -6.52 24.71 -2.34
CA PHE A 410 -5.19 24.11 -2.23
C PHE A 410 -4.77 23.89 -0.76
N ARG A 411 -4.89 24.92 0.10
CA ARG A 411 -4.49 24.84 1.51
C ARG A 411 -5.34 23.85 2.31
N SER A 412 -6.64 23.82 2.07
CA SER A 412 -7.54 22.87 2.74
C SER A 412 -7.15 21.42 2.44
N LEU A 413 -6.85 21.11 1.17
CA LEU A 413 -6.42 19.77 0.76
C LEU A 413 -5.00 19.47 1.23
N GLN A 414 -4.09 20.45 1.22
CA GLN A 414 -2.74 20.33 1.75
C GLN A 414 -2.75 19.92 3.23
N TYR A 415 -3.56 20.59 4.05
CA TYR A 415 -3.69 20.29 5.47
C TYR A 415 -4.36 18.93 5.71
N ALA A 416 -5.36 18.57 4.92
CA ALA A 416 -5.94 17.23 4.98
C ALA A 416 -4.90 16.14 4.67
N MET A 417 -4.03 16.36 3.67
CA MET A 417 -2.96 15.42 3.32
C MET A 417 -1.94 15.19 4.44
N PHE A 418 -1.78 16.11 5.42
CA PHE A 418 -0.90 15.85 6.56
C PHE A 418 -1.37 14.68 7.44
N LEU A 419 -2.65 14.32 7.40
CA LEU A 419 -3.13 13.12 8.06
C LEU A 419 -2.39 11.86 7.59
N THR A 420 -2.03 11.77 6.31
CA THR A 420 -1.30 10.60 5.79
C THR A 420 0.06 10.45 6.46
N MET A 421 0.70 11.56 6.85
CA MET A 421 1.99 11.54 7.53
C MET A 421 1.86 10.99 8.96
N PHE A 422 0.80 11.37 9.67
CA PHE A 422 0.52 10.84 11.00
C PHE A 422 0.22 9.33 10.94
N VAL A 423 -0.58 8.90 9.97
CA VAL A 423 -0.90 7.48 9.75
C VAL A 423 0.36 6.69 9.34
N ALA A 424 1.25 7.26 8.56
CA ALA A 424 2.53 6.64 8.23
C ALA A 424 3.43 6.44 9.46
N VAL A 425 3.54 7.45 10.35
CA VAL A 425 4.29 7.29 11.62
C VAL A 425 3.67 6.19 12.49
N LEU A 426 2.34 6.12 12.56
CA LEU A 426 1.63 5.06 13.28
C LEU A 426 1.92 3.68 12.68
N GLY A 427 1.90 3.55 11.35
CA GLY A 427 2.27 2.30 10.67
C GLY A 427 3.71 1.88 10.93
N SER A 428 4.63 2.85 11.01
CA SER A 428 6.04 2.60 11.34
C SER A 428 6.17 2.02 12.75
N LEU A 429 5.40 2.55 13.71
CA LEU A 429 5.32 2.01 15.07
C LEU A 429 4.78 0.56 15.07
N PHE A 430 3.72 0.26 14.30
CA PHE A 430 3.19 -1.10 14.21
C PHE A 430 4.23 -2.10 13.66
N PHE A 431 4.98 -1.73 12.62
CA PHE A 431 6.06 -2.57 12.11
C PHE A 431 7.21 -2.72 13.10
N PHE A 432 7.58 -1.65 13.80
CA PHE A 432 8.59 -1.72 14.86
C PHE A 432 8.17 -2.69 15.98
N LEU A 433 6.90 -2.63 16.42
CA LEU A 433 6.36 -3.57 17.39
C LEU A 433 6.33 -5.01 16.84
N THR A 434 6.02 -5.18 15.56
CA THR A 434 6.08 -6.49 14.89
C THR A 434 7.46 -7.12 15.00
N ALA A 435 8.54 -6.32 14.85
CA ALA A 435 9.92 -6.80 14.98
C ALA A 435 10.20 -7.47 16.34
N LEU A 436 9.53 -7.04 17.42
CA LEU A 436 9.72 -7.62 18.75
C LEU A 436 9.15 -9.04 18.87
N TYR A 437 8.09 -9.37 18.13
CA TYR A 437 7.37 -10.64 18.25
C TYR A 437 7.67 -11.63 17.11
N ILE A 438 8.17 -11.15 15.98
CA ILE A 438 8.24 -11.94 14.73
C ILE A 438 9.09 -13.21 14.82
N GLN A 439 10.22 -13.16 15.53
CA GLN A 439 11.09 -14.32 15.69
C GLN A 439 10.40 -15.43 16.50
N LYS A 440 9.63 -15.06 17.52
CA LYS A 440 8.90 -16.01 18.37
C LYS A 440 7.78 -16.69 17.58
N ASP A 441 6.99 -15.91 16.85
CA ASP A 441 5.85 -16.45 16.12
C ASP A 441 6.30 -17.31 14.92
N LYS A 442 7.40 -16.92 14.25
CA LYS A 442 8.05 -17.77 13.23
C LYS A 442 8.52 -19.11 13.81
N ALA A 443 9.24 -19.09 14.94
CA ALA A 443 9.70 -20.32 15.59
C ALA A 443 8.54 -21.25 15.99
N LEU A 444 7.40 -20.70 16.42
CA LEU A 444 6.20 -21.48 16.73
C LEU A 444 5.63 -22.18 15.50
N VAL A 445 5.64 -21.51 14.34
CA VAL A 445 5.20 -22.12 13.07
C VAL A 445 6.15 -23.22 12.65
N ASP A 446 7.46 -22.96 12.66
CA ASP A 446 8.48 -23.95 12.29
C ASP A 446 8.37 -25.23 13.16
N LEU A 447 8.16 -25.06 14.47
CA LEU A 447 7.90 -26.19 15.38
C LEU A 447 6.59 -26.92 15.08
N THR A 448 5.51 -26.20 14.75
CA THR A 448 4.22 -26.83 14.42
C THR A 448 4.31 -27.64 13.13
N ILE A 449 5.11 -27.16 12.16
CA ILE A 449 5.40 -27.90 10.93
C ILE A 449 6.21 -29.15 11.25
N ALA A 450 7.21 -29.08 12.14
CA ALA A 450 8.02 -30.24 12.52
C ALA A 450 7.25 -31.31 13.32
N ASP A 451 6.47 -30.90 14.34
CA ASP A 451 5.82 -31.83 15.29
C ASP A 451 4.42 -32.31 14.87
N GLY A 452 3.80 -31.61 13.91
CA GLY A 452 2.46 -31.95 13.41
C GLY A 452 1.31 -31.72 14.38
N LYS A 453 1.55 -31.13 15.56
CA LYS A 453 0.53 -30.76 16.55
C LYS A 453 0.56 -29.26 16.84
N PRO A 454 -0.60 -28.56 16.86
CA PRO A 454 -0.64 -27.15 17.24
C PRO A 454 -0.29 -26.99 18.73
N PHE A 455 0.84 -26.35 19.01
CA PHE A 455 1.40 -26.21 20.36
C PHE A 455 0.68 -25.13 21.19
N LEU A 456 -0.50 -25.45 21.73
CA LEU A 456 -1.20 -24.63 22.72
C LEU A 456 -0.71 -25.01 24.13
N GLY A 457 0.41 -24.45 24.62
CA GLY A 457 0.69 -24.65 26.07
C GLY A 457 2.06 -24.40 26.70
N ARG A 458 3.07 -23.79 26.07
CA ARG A 458 4.37 -23.56 26.76
C ARG A 458 5.02 -22.21 26.47
N THR A 459 4.25 -21.13 26.54
CA THR A 459 4.71 -19.79 26.14
C THR A 459 5.45 -19.02 27.24
N ARG A 460 5.14 -19.20 28.54
CA ARG A 460 5.59 -18.26 29.59
C ARG A 460 7.10 -18.24 29.90
N ASN A 461 7.77 -19.39 29.87
CA ASN A 461 9.20 -19.45 30.24
C ASN A 461 10.13 -19.13 29.05
N PHE A 462 9.74 -19.54 27.83
CA PHE A 462 10.42 -19.11 26.60
C PHE A 462 10.27 -17.59 26.37
N GLN A 463 9.09 -17.03 26.69
CA GLN A 463 8.82 -15.60 26.60
C GLN A 463 9.78 -14.72 27.42
N ARG A 464 10.15 -15.13 28.64
CA ARG A 464 11.02 -14.32 29.52
C ARG A 464 12.49 -14.36 29.10
N ALA A 465 13.00 -15.52 28.73
CA ALA A 465 14.39 -15.68 28.32
C ALA A 465 14.69 -15.00 26.98
N PHE A 466 13.73 -15.00 26.05
CA PHE A 466 13.90 -14.42 24.71
C PHE A 466 13.76 -12.89 24.70
N PHE A 467 12.84 -12.33 25.48
CA PHE A 467 12.61 -10.88 25.56
C PHE A 467 13.83 -10.12 26.11
N ALA A 468 14.54 -10.72 27.09
CA ALA A 468 15.79 -10.16 27.63
C ALA A 468 16.93 -10.11 26.59
N ARG A 469 16.93 -11.01 25.61
CA ARG A 469 17.98 -11.12 24.58
C ARG A 469 17.76 -10.17 23.39
N ASN A 470 16.52 -9.80 23.09
CA ASN A 470 16.21 -8.86 22.00
C ASN A 470 16.41 -7.39 22.39
N ILE A 471 16.14 -7.00 23.63
CA ILE A 471 16.38 -5.62 24.12
C ILE A 471 17.88 -5.24 24.02
N SER A 472 18.79 -6.20 24.20
CA SER A 472 20.23 -5.96 24.07
C SER A 472 20.68 -5.79 22.62
N GLN A 473 20.06 -6.47 21.65
CA GLN A 473 20.35 -6.27 20.21
C GLN A 473 19.89 -4.90 19.70
N PHE A 474 18.72 -4.41 20.14
CA PHE A 474 18.24 -3.07 19.79
C PHE A 474 19.11 -1.95 20.36
N SER A 475 19.65 -2.14 21.57
CA SER A 475 20.63 -1.22 22.17
C SER A 475 21.92 -1.14 21.33
N CYS A 476 22.31 -2.26 20.71
CA CYS A 476 23.46 -2.34 19.83
C CYS A 476 23.21 -1.63 18.49
N LEU A 477 22.01 -1.74 17.90
CA LEU A 477 21.64 -1.04 16.67
C LEU A 477 21.64 0.49 16.85
N ALA A 478 21.10 0.97 17.97
CA ALA A 478 21.16 2.38 18.36
C ALA A 478 22.60 2.87 18.68
N ALA A 479 23.50 1.95 19.03
CA ALA A 479 24.93 2.23 19.21
C ALA A 479 25.69 2.27 17.87
N VAL A 480 25.37 1.39 16.91
CA VAL A 480 25.95 1.38 15.56
C VAL A 480 25.55 2.64 14.77
N CYS A 481 24.29 3.09 14.87
CA CYS A 481 23.88 4.38 14.32
C CYS A 481 24.60 5.57 14.98
N ARG A 482 24.91 5.50 16.27
CA ARG A 482 25.74 6.52 16.97
C ARG A 482 27.21 6.48 16.57
N LEU A 483 27.76 5.30 16.29
CA LEU A 483 29.14 5.12 15.82
C LEU A 483 29.33 5.64 14.39
N SER A 484 28.37 5.38 13.49
CA SER A 484 28.40 5.89 12.11
C SER A 484 28.27 7.42 12.03
N CYS A 485 27.62 8.05 13.02
CA CYS A 485 27.50 9.50 13.14
C CYS A 485 28.74 10.16 13.79
N LYS A 486 29.55 9.38 14.54
CA LYS A 486 30.81 9.87 15.14
C LYS A 486 31.99 9.82 14.17
N THR A 487 31.94 8.94 13.16
CA THR A 487 33.01 8.81 12.15
C THR A 487 33.03 9.93 11.08
N SER A 488 32.05 10.83 11.03
CA SER A 488 32.09 12.00 10.13
C SER A 488 32.75 13.24 10.74
N THR A 489 33.14 13.20 12.03
CA THR A 489 33.55 14.41 12.76
C THR A 489 34.85 14.22 13.55
N THR A 490 35.87 13.60 12.95
CA THR A 490 37.28 13.71 13.42
C THR A 490 38.25 13.27 12.31
N ARG A 491 38.62 14.21 11.43
CA ARG A 491 39.91 14.15 10.72
C ARG A 491 40.98 14.70 11.66
N GLY A 492 41.90 13.85 12.13
CA GLY A 492 43.09 14.32 12.84
C GLY A 492 43.80 13.29 13.73
N GLN A 493 44.86 12.67 13.19
CA GLN A 493 46.02 12.06 13.87
C GLN A 493 45.94 10.66 14.54
N PRO A 494 47.09 9.93 14.63
CA PRO A 494 47.12 8.46 14.55
C PRO A 494 47.49 7.72 15.85
N SER A 495 47.12 6.44 15.84
CA SER A 495 47.65 5.27 16.61
C SER A 495 47.67 5.31 18.14
N THR A 496 46.98 4.36 18.77
CA THR A 496 47.53 3.46 19.82
C THR A 496 46.56 2.29 20.09
N HIS A 497 47.14 1.11 20.32
CA HIS A 497 46.52 -0.19 20.60
C HIS A 497 45.51 -0.18 21.75
N PHE A 498 44.40 -0.94 21.64
CA PHE A 498 43.70 -1.53 22.80
C PHE A 498 43.03 -2.88 22.47
N ASN A 499 43.19 -3.85 23.38
CA ASN A 499 43.01 -5.30 23.23
C ASN A 499 41.55 -5.81 23.17
N ASP A 500 41.31 -6.77 22.26
CA ASP A 500 40.13 -7.65 22.20
C ASP A 500 40.34 -8.90 23.07
N THR A 501 39.89 -8.88 24.32
CA THR A 501 39.92 -10.08 25.19
C THR A 501 38.64 -10.37 25.98
N SER A 502 37.57 -9.59 25.82
CA SER A 502 36.34 -9.77 26.62
C SER A 502 35.26 -10.68 26.00
N CYS A 503 35.20 -10.82 24.67
CA CYS A 503 34.16 -11.64 24.02
C CYS A 503 34.44 -13.16 24.00
N LYS A 504 35.70 -13.60 23.95
CA LYS A 504 36.03 -15.03 23.75
C LYS A 504 35.76 -15.93 24.95
N ASN A 505 35.66 -15.39 26.16
CA ASN A 505 35.47 -16.22 27.38
C ASN A 505 33.99 -16.57 27.68
N LYS A 506 33.01 -15.96 26.99
CA LYS A 506 31.60 -16.32 27.17
C LYS A 506 31.12 -17.42 26.22
N ASP A 507 31.69 -17.53 25.03
CA ASP A 507 31.29 -18.57 24.07
C ASP A 507 31.81 -19.96 24.46
N LYS A 508 32.97 -20.03 25.13
CA LYS A 508 33.60 -21.32 25.50
C LYS A 508 32.90 -22.05 26.65
N LYS A 509 32.18 -21.32 27.51
CA LYS A 509 31.46 -21.91 28.66
C LYS A 509 30.09 -22.48 28.27
N VAL A 510 29.57 -22.10 27.10
CA VAL A 510 28.24 -22.52 26.63
C VAL A 510 28.34 -23.77 25.74
N THR A 511 29.45 -23.96 25.02
CA THR A 511 29.68 -25.20 24.26
C THR A 511 29.77 -26.44 25.16
N ASP A 512 30.37 -26.32 26.35
CA ASP A 512 30.49 -27.46 27.29
C ASP A 512 29.13 -27.85 27.92
N GLU A 513 28.23 -26.90 28.19
CA GLU A 513 26.89 -27.20 28.73
C GLU A 513 25.93 -27.80 27.68
N THR A 514 26.23 -27.65 26.39
CA THR A 514 25.40 -28.27 25.32
C THR A 514 25.83 -29.71 24.99
N GLU A 515 27.09 -30.09 25.26
CA GLU A 515 27.57 -31.46 25.08
C GLU A 515 27.21 -32.39 26.26
N GLU A 516 27.12 -31.87 27.49
CA GLU A 516 26.67 -32.67 28.65
C GLU A 516 25.15 -32.98 28.64
N GLY A 517 24.34 -32.16 27.96
CA GLY A 517 22.90 -32.40 27.79
C GLY A 517 22.54 -33.45 26.74
N LEU A 518 23.50 -33.90 25.91
CA LEU A 518 23.29 -34.86 24.83
C LEU A 518 23.78 -36.30 25.15
N LYS A 519 24.21 -36.56 26.39
CA LYS A 519 24.77 -37.86 26.83
C LYS A 519 23.89 -38.65 27.83
N LEU A 520 22.67 -38.23 28.09
CA LEU A 520 21.72 -38.94 28.96
C LEU A 520 20.40 -39.20 28.25
N GLU A 521 20.42 -40.04 27.21
CA GLU A 521 19.26 -40.82 26.75
C GLU A 521 19.79 -41.90 25.79
N GLY A 522 20.34 -42.96 26.39
CA GLY A 522 20.62 -44.21 25.72
C GLY A 522 19.82 -45.31 26.37
N GLU A 523 18.65 -45.63 25.83
CA GLU A 523 18.09 -46.98 25.90
C GLU A 523 17.85 -47.48 24.47
N THR A 524 18.66 -48.47 24.13
CA THR A 524 18.71 -49.26 22.91
C THR A 524 17.48 -50.13 22.75
N GLU A 525 16.76 -50.01 21.63
CA GLU A 525 15.88 -51.06 21.13
C GLU A 525 16.37 -51.50 19.74
N GLN A 526 16.89 -52.73 19.69
CA GLN A 526 17.40 -53.40 18.50
C GLN A 526 16.24 -53.87 17.61
N ILE A 527 16.27 -53.50 16.33
CA ILE A 527 15.44 -54.13 15.28
C ILE A 527 16.37 -55.03 14.45
N PRO A 528 16.11 -56.35 14.33
CA PRO A 528 16.95 -57.24 13.55
C PRO A 528 16.60 -57.18 12.06
N THR A 529 17.65 -57.16 11.25
CA THR A 529 17.66 -57.40 9.81
C THR A 529 17.47 -58.89 9.49
N SER A 530 16.50 -59.22 8.64
CA SER A 530 16.57 -60.42 7.79
C SER A 530 15.60 -60.33 6.60
N LEU A 531 16.20 -60.49 5.41
CA LEU A 531 15.63 -60.81 4.07
C LEU A 531 14.84 -59.74 3.32
#